data_AF-A0A7R7JCK3-F1
#
_entry.id   AF-A0A7R7JCK3-F1
#
_cell.length_a   1.000
_cell.length_b   1.000
_cell.length_c   1.000
_cell.angle_alpha   90.00
_cell.angle_beta   90.00
_cell.angle_gamma   90.00
#
_symmetry.space_group_name_H-M   'P 1'
#
loop_
_entity.id
_entity.type
_entity.pdbx_description
1 polymer ?
#
loop_
_entity_poly.entity_id
_entity_poly.type
_entity_poly.pdbx_seq_one_letter_code
_entity_poly.pdbx_strand_id
1 'polypeptide(L)'
;MMMHSPKSWLLLMPLLGLLCTSPSQAETRRDSGGDQAVRKAQYQLRLLSQENTALQGQLTELQAVNDELEAELKGLRDEHQATESRLDKFRDNNDKLVERIRSDLERYKELMARYQEAVTTLRGLYADNQHLVRAVQEREAWIEECRDRNDSLFEANADLLERYRDVAVSREEPFTGIGRVKVENEYQDYRFKLEDLQVMEFQSSVNAERHRRADPPAQIAAREAGESADSR
;
A
#
# COMPACT_ATOMS: atom_id res chain seq x y z
N MET A 1 36.50 26.22 14.88
CA MET A 1 37.10 27.02 13.78
C MET A 1 36.51 28.41 13.90
N MET A 2 37.04 29.33 14.71
CA MET A 2 38.24 30.14 14.46
C MET A 2 38.37 30.51 12.98
N MET A 3 38.19 31.79 12.64
CA MET A 3 39.22 32.65 12.04
C MET A 3 38.67 34.08 11.73
N HIS A 4 39.27 35.06 12.42
CA HIS A 4 39.73 36.37 11.92
C HIS A 4 38.73 37.46 11.42
N SER A 5 38.54 38.47 12.27
CA SER A 5 38.70 39.91 11.97
C SER A 5 40.21 40.20 11.73
N PRO A 6 40.72 41.25 11.00
CA PRO A 6 40.49 42.69 11.28
C PRO A 6 40.79 43.74 10.16
N LYS A 7 40.71 45.04 10.56
CA LYS A 7 41.35 46.31 10.08
C LYS A 7 40.28 47.37 9.73
N SER A 8 39.98 48.40 10.53
CA SER A 8 40.82 49.47 11.11
C SER A 8 41.68 50.22 10.08
N TRP A 9 41.15 51.32 9.53
CA TRP A 9 41.97 52.48 9.13
C TRP A 9 41.22 53.80 9.42
N LEU A 10 41.65 54.43 10.52
CA LEU A 10 41.44 55.83 10.93
C LEU A 10 42.29 56.79 10.07
N LEU A 11 41.85 58.06 9.91
CA LEU A 11 42.61 59.33 9.73
C LEU A 11 41.84 60.20 8.72
N LEU A 12 41.18 61.33 9.05
CA LEU A 12 41.52 62.48 9.92
C LEU A 12 42.71 63.28 9.37
N MET A 13 42.45 64.31 8.54
CA MET A 13 43.19 65.58 8.54
C MET A 13 42.48 66.70 7.72
N PRO A 14 42.17 67.86 8.33
CA PRO A 14 41.60 69.05 7.70
C PRO A 14 42.64 70.18 7.46
N LEU A 15 42.18 71.27 6.83
CA LEU A 15 42.58 72.68 7.07
C LEU A 15 44.00 73.18 6.70
N LEU A 16 44.09 74.03 5.67
CA LEU A 16 44.97 75.22 5.54
C LEU A 16 44.63 75.89 4.19
N GLY A 17 44.39 77.18 4.01
CA GLY A 17 44.80 78.33 4.79
C GLY A 17 45.63 79.28 3.92
N LEU A 18 44.95 80.29 3.37
CA LEU A 18 45.44 81.67 3.18
C LEU A 18 46.53 82.02 2.14
N LEU A 19 46.28 83.20 1.53
CA LEU A 19 47.20 84.26 1.08
C LEU A 19 47.61 84.32 -0.41
N CYS A 20 47.09 85.40 -1.03
CA CYS A 20 47.85 86.44 -1.73
C CYS A 20 48.73 86.04 -2.93
N THR A 21 48.37 86.50 -4.12
CA THR A 21 48.91 87.72 -4.75
C THR A 21 48.73 87.68 -6.27
N SER A 22 48.16 88.75 -6.81
CA SER A 22 48.26 89.11 -8.22
C SER A 22 49.72 89.42 -8.59
N PRO A 23 50.12 89.18 -9.84
CA PRO A 23 50.68 90.29 -10.59
C PRO A 23 49.99 90.48 -11.93
N SER A 24 49.49 91.71 -12.11
CA SER A 24 49.33 92.38 -13.39
C SER A 24 50.66 92.44 -14.15
N GLN A 25 50.71 91.83 -15.33
CA GLN A 25 51.75 92.01 -16.36
C GLN A 25 51.00 92.35 -17.66
N ALA A 26 50.94 93.61 -18.05
CA ALA A 26 51.91 94.29 -18.91
C ALA A 26 51.83 93.79 -20.36
N GLU A 27 51.01 94.51 -21.12
CA GLU A 27 50.84 94.42 -22.56
C GLU A 27 52.08 95.02 -23.26
N THR A 28 52.85 94.18 -23.95
CA THR A 28 53.85 94.62 -24.93
C THR A 28 53.49 94.08 -26.30
N ARG A 29 53.03 95.00 -27.14
CA ARG A 29 52.82 94.87 -28.59
C ARG A 29 54.08 94.31 -29.27
N ARG A 30 53.98 93.15 -29.93
CA ARG A 30 55.00 92.65 -30.88
C ARG A 30 54.35 92.12 -32.16
N ASP A 31 54.62 92.90 -33.20
CA ASP A 31 54.60 92.70 -34.66
C ASP A 31 54.21 91.35 -35.29
N SER A 32 53.15 91.42 -36.11
CA SER A 32 52.77 90.76 -37.39
C SER A 32 53.09 89.30 -37.77
N GLY A 33 53.90 88.52 -37.03
CA GLY A 33 54.10 87.07 -37.27
C GLY A 33 53.36 86.14 -36.29
N GLY A 34 53.13 86.62 -35.07
CA GLY A 34 52.44 85.85 -34.02
C GLY A 34 50.94 85.69 -34.25
N ASP A 35 50.31 86.61 -34.97
CA ASP A 35 48.86 86.65 -35.17
C ASP A 35 48.34 85.45 -36.00
N GLN A 36 49.15 84.95 -36.95
CA GLN A 36 48.81 83.79 -37.77
C GLN A 36 49.00 82.46 -37.01
N ALA A 37 50.00 82.37 -36.13
CA ALA A 37 50.22 81.22 -35.25
C ALA A 37 49.13 81.13 -34.16
N VAL A 38 48.73 82.28 -33.59
CA VAL A 38 47.65 82.37 -32.61
C VAL A 38 46.31 81.94 -33.21
N ARG A 39 45.99 82.36 -34.46
CA ARG A 39 44.76 81.91 -35.14
C ARG A 39 44.74 80.41 -35.43
N LYS A 40 45.86 79.82 -35.85
CA LYS A 40 45.98 78.36 -36.03
C LYS A 40 45.82 77.61 -34.70
N ALA A 41 46.43 78.10 -33.63
CA ALA A 41 46.29 77.53 -32.29
C ALA A 41 44.84 77.63 -31.77
N GLN A 42 44.16 78.76 -31.98
CA GLN A 42 42.74 78.94 -31.63
C GLN A 42 41.81 78.00 -32.40
N TYR A 43 42.08 77.78 -33.69
CA TYR A 43 41.34 76.81 -34.50
C TYR A 43 41.54 75.37 -34.00
N GLN A 44 42.79 74.99 -33.72
CA GLN A 44 43.10 73.67 -33.15
C GLN A 44 42.46 73.48 -31.77
N LEU A 45 42.43 74.50 -30.91
CA LEU A 45 41.76 74.44 -29.62
C LEU A 45 40.25 74.22 -29.76
N ARG A 46 39.62 74.87 -30.75
CA ARG A 46 38.19 74.64 -31.04
C ARG A 46 37.94 73.22 -31.54
N LEU A 47 38.80 72.70 -32.41
CA LEU A 47 38.70 71.32 -32.90
C LEU A 47 38.86 70.32 -31.76
N LEU A 48 39.91 70.47 -30.94
CA LEU A 48 40.13 69.62 -29.77
C LEU A 48 39.00 69.74 -28.74
N SER A 49 38.43 70.93 -28.57
CA SER A 49 37.25 71.12 -27.71
C SER A 49 36.04 70.37 -28.26
N GLN A 50 35.80 70.41 -29.58
CA GLN A 50 34.72 69.66 -30.21
C GLN A 50 34.93 68.14 -30.09
N GLU A 51 36.14 67.67 -30.35
CA GLU A 51 36.52 66.26 -30.17
C GLU A 51 36.36 65.82 -28.70
N ASN A 52 36.77 66.64 -27.74
CA ASN A 52 36.61 66.33 -26.31
C ASN A 52 35.13 66.24 -25.94
N THR A 53 34.29 67.17 -26.42
CA THR A 53 32.84 67.08 -26.21
C THR A 53 32.22 65.84 -26.86
N ALA A 54 32.69 65.45 -28.06
CA ALA A 54 32.21 64.25 -28.75
C ALA A 54 32.61 62.96 -28.02
N LEU A 55 33.86 62.88 -27.57
CA LEU A 55 34.37 61.74 -26.79
C LEU A 55 33.70 61.63 -25.42
N GLN A 56 33.46 62.76 -24.74
CA GLN A 56 32.68 62.78 -23.51
C GLN A 56 31.25 62.26 -23.74
N GLY A 57 30.61 62.65 -24.86
CA GLY A 57 29.31 62.11 -25.25
C GLY A 57 29.33 60.59 -25.45
N GLN A 58 30.29 60.09 -26.23
CA GLN A 58 30.45 58.64 -26.45
C GLN A 58 30.73 57.87 -25.16
N LEU A 59 31.52 58.44 -24.24
CA LEU A 59 31.81 57.81 -22.96
C LEU A 59 30.53 57.71 -22.11
N THR A 60 29.71 58.76 -22.08
CA THR A 60 28.42 58.73 -21.37
C THR A 60 27.44 57.74 -21.98
N GLU A 61 27.42 57.61 -23.31
CA GLU A 61 26.59 56.63 -24.02
C GLU A 61 27.04 55.19 -23.74
N LEU A 62 28.34 54.91 -23.82
CA LEU A 62 28.91 53.60 -23.50
C LEU A 62 28.74 53.22 -22.03
N GLN A 63 28.76 54.20 -21.12
CA GLN A 63 28.43 53.97 -19.71
C GLN A 63 26.96 53.60 -19.55
N ALA A 64 26.04 54.32 -20.19
CA ALA A 64 24.61 53.99 -20.14
C ALA A 64 24.31 52.59 -20.69
N VAL A 65 24.94 52.21 -21.81
CA VAL A 65 24.81 50.85 -22.38
C VAL A 65 25.41 49.79 -21.47
N ASN A 66 26.55 50.05 -20.81
CA ASN A 66 27.09 49.11 -19.82
C ASN A 66 26.13 48.92 -18.65
N ASP A 67 25.60 50.01 -18.09
CA ASP A 67 24.66 49.95 -16.96
C ASP A 67 23.39 49.17 -17.34
N GLU A 68 22.89 49.35 -18.57
CA GLU A 68 21.74 48.61 -19.11
C GLU A 68 22.06 47.12 -19.28
N LEU A 69 23.18 46.78 -19.92
CA LEU A 69 23.60 45.39 -20.10
C LEU A 69 23.89 44.68 -18.77
N GLU A 70 24.47 45.39 -17.78
CA GLU A 70 24.67 44.84 -16.44
C GLU A 70 23.34 44.56 -15.75
N ALA A 71 22.34 45.43 -15.91
CA ALA A 71 20.99 45.21 -15.39
C ALA A 71 20.30 44.02 -16.08
N GLU A 72 20.41 43.89 -17.40
CA GLU A 72 19.87 42.75 -18.15
C GLU A 72 20.55 41.44 -17.75
N LEU A 73 21.89 41.41 -17.68
CA LEU A 73 22.64 40.22 -17.26
C LEU A 73 22.24 39.77 -15.85
N LYS A 74 22.03 40.72 -14.94
CA LYS A 74 21.54 40.41 -13.60
C LYS A 74 20.12 39.83 -13.65
N GLY A 75 19.22 40.43 -14.42
CA GLY A 75 17.86 39.92 -14.62
C GLY A 75 17.84 38.49 -15.17
N LEU A 76 18.57 38.23 -16.25
CA LEU A 76 18.69 36.88 -16.83
C LEU A 76 19.28 35.87 -15.83
N ARG A 77 20.26 36.29 -15.03
CA ARG A 77 20.88 35.42 -14.01
C ARG A 77 19.89 35.05 -12.91
N ASP A 78 19.10 36.01 -12.44
CA ASP A 78 18.07 35.79 -11.43
C ASP A 78 16.95 34.87 -11.98
N GLU A 79 16.55 35.07 -13.24
CA GLU A 79 15.59 34.18 -13.92
C GLU A 79 16.14 32.75 -14.09
N HIS A 80 17.41 32.61 -14.49
CA HIS A 80 18.06 31.31 -14.61
C HIS A 80 18.08 30.58 -13.26
N GLN A 81 18.48 31.27 -12.19
CA GLN A 81 18.50 30.67 -10.85
C GLN A 81 17.08 30.29 -10.38
N ALA A 82 16.07 31.11 -10.67
CA ALA A 82 14.69 30.80 -10.33
C ALA A 82 14.15 29.60 -11.12
N THR A 83 14.52 29.46 -12.39
CA THR A 83 14.10 28.33 -13.23
C THR A 83 14.80 27.04 -12.83
N GLU A 84 16.10 27.06 -12.52
CA GLU A 84 16.81 25.90 -11.95
C GLU A 84 16.17 25.45 -10.64
N SER A 85 15.90 26.37 -9.70
CA SER A 85 15.24 26.01 -8.44
C SER A 85 13.85 25.38 -8.64
N ARG A 86 13.10 25.83 -9.65
CA ARG A 86 11.81 25.21 -9.99
C ARG A 86 12.02 23.82 -10.58
N LEU A 87 13.00 23.66 -11.46
CA LEU A 87 13.31 22.40 -12.11
C LEU A 87 13.72 21.34 -11.08
N ASP A 88 14.55 21.69 -10.11
CA ASP A 88 14.95 20.80 -9.02
C ASP A 88 13.75 20.39 -8.15
N LYS A 89 12.84 21.32 -7.83
CA LYS A 89 11.59 20.96 -7.14
C LYS A 89 10.72 20.00 -7.95
N PHE A 90 10.65 20.17 -9.26
CA PHE A 90 9.92 19.24 -10.12
C PHE A 90 10.57 17.86 -10.17
N ARG A 91 11.91 17.79 -10.22
CA ARG A 91 12.67 16.53 -10.12
C ARG A 91 12.39 15.82 -8.80
N ASP A 92 12.54 16.51 -7.68
CA ASP A 92 12.28 15.96 -6.35
C ASP A 92 10.84 15.43 -6.19
N ASN A 93 9.87 16.17 -6.74
CA ASN A 93 8.47 15.75 -6.71
C ASN A 93 8.22 14.55 -7.62
N ASN A 94 8.86 14.50 -8.79
CA ASN A 94 8.77 13.36 -9.69
C ASN A 94 9.37 12.10 -9.04
N ASP A 95 10.54 12.20 -8.44
CA ASP A 95 11.19 11.09 -7.75
C ASP A 95 10.34 10.54 -6.61
N LYS A 96 9.75 11.42 -5.78
CA LYS A 96 8.79 11.03 -4.73
C LYS A 96 7.55 10.35 -5.30
N LEU A 97 7.03 10.82 -6.43
CA LEU A 97 5.86 10.23 -7.07
C LEU A 97 6.18 8.84 -7.64
N VAL A 98 7.32 8.68 -8.30
CA VAL A 98 7.80 7.40 -8.81
C VAL A 98 7.98 6.40 -7.67
N GLU A 99 8.58 6.82 -6.56
CA GLU A 99 8.77 5.95 -5.40
C GLU A 99 7.45 5.54 -4.76
N ARG A 100 6.48 6.48 -4.66
CA ARG A 100 5.13 6.17 -4.19
C ARG A 100 4.44 5.15 -5.09
N ILE A 101 4.50 5.34 -6.41
CA ILE A 101 3.91 4.39 -7.38
C ILE A 101 4.54 3.01 -7.25
N ARG A 102 5.86 2.92 -7.06
CA ARG A 102 6.55 1.64 -6.82
C ARG A 102 6.07 0.96 -5.54
N SER A 103 5.99 1.70 -4.43
CA SER A 103 5.47 1.21 -3.16
C SER A 103 4.02 0.72 -3.29
N ASP A 104 3.16 1.48 -3.95
CA ASP A 104 1.76 1.12 -4.13
C ASP A 104 1.59 -0.11 -5.03
N LEU A 105 2.41 -0.24 -6.07
CA LEU A 105 2.45 -1.43 -6.93
C LEU A 105 2.88 -2.69 -6.17
N GLU A 106 3.87 -2.57 -5.28
CA GLU A 106 4.31 -3.70 -4.46
C GLU A 106 3.24 -4.13 -3.45
N ARG A 107 2.58 -3.17 -2.80
CA ARG A 107 1.42 -3.45 -1.93
C ARG A 107 0.28 -4.11 -2.68
N TYR A 108 0.01 -3.68 -3.91
CA TYR A 108 -1.03 -4.28 -4.74
C TYR A 108 -0.69 -5.74 -5.10
N LYS A 109 0.56 -6.04 -5.44
CA LYS A 109 1.01 -7.42 -5.68
C LYS A 109 0.87 -8.29 -4.43
N GLU A 110 1.28 -7.79 -3.27
CA GLU A 110 1.14 -8.51 -2.00
C GLU A 110 -0.34 -8.81 -1.69
N LEU A 111 -1.22 -7.83 -1.89
CA LEU A 111 -2.66 -7.99 -1.69
C LEU A 111 -3.25 -9.04 -2.64
N MET A 112 -2.84 -9.02 -3.91
CA MET A 112 -3.27 -10.01 -4.90
C MET A 112 -2.79 -11.42 -4.55
N ALA A 113 -1.55 -11.57 -4.07
CA ALA A 113 -1.03 -12.86 -3.62
C ALA A 113 -1.83 -13.41 -2.43
N ARG A 114 -2.12 -12.57 -1.42
CA ARG A 114 -2.95 -12.96 -0.26
C ARG A 114 -4.37 -13.32 -0.67
N TYR A 115 -4.95 -12.60 -1.63
CA TYR A 115 -6.28 -12.91 -2.15
C TYR A 115 -6.30 -14.28 -2.85
N GLN A 116 -5.29 -14.57 -3.68
CA GLN A 116 -5.17 -15.88 -4.33
C GLN A 116 -5.01 -17.00 -3.30
N GLU A 117 -4.17 -16.80 -2.28
CA GLU A 117 -4.02 -17.73 -1.16
C GLU A 117 -5.35 -17.97 -0.43
N ALA A 118 -6.09 -16.92 -0.11
CA ALA A 118 -7.41 -17.02 0.51
C ALA A 118 -8.43 -17.80 -0.36
N VAL A 119 -8.42 -17.59 -1.68
CA VAL A 119 -9.28 -18.34 -2.60
C VAL A 119 -8.89 -19.81 -2.66
N THR A 120 -7.59 -20.13 -2.71
CA THR A 120 -7.11 -21.51 -2.73
C THR A 120 -7.43 -22.26 -1.43
N THR A 121 -7.25 -21.61 -0.27
CA THR A 121 -7.57 -22.18 1.03
C THR A 121 -9.07 -22.42 1.18
N LEU A 122 -9.92 -21.48 0.76
CA LEU A 122 -11.37 -21.69 0.75
C LEU A 122 -11.77 -22.90 -0.10
N ARG A 123 -11.22 -23.03 -1.31
CA ARG A 123 -11.49 -24.21 -2.16
C ARG A 123 -11.05 -25.52 -1.51
N GLY A 124 -9.89 -25.53 -0.85
CA GLY A 124 -9.44 -26.68 -0.06
C GLY A 124 -10.42 -27.05 1.04
N LEU A 125 -10.86 -26.07 1.83
CA LEU A 125 -11.84 -26.29 2.90
C LEU A 125 -13.18 -26.80 2.40
N TYR A 126 -13.66 -26.34 1.24
CA TYR A 126 -14.89 -26.86 0.62
C TYR A 126 -14.72 -28.32 0.18
N ALA A 127 -13.58 -28.68 -0.43
CA ALA A 127 -13.30 -30.06 -0.80
C ALA A 127 -13.23 -30.97 0.43
N ASP A 128 -12.51 -30.55 1.48
CA ASP A 128 -12.40 -31.28 2.75
C ASP A 128 -13.76 -31.46 3.41
N ASN A 129 -14.59 -30.41 3.42
CA ASN A 129 -15.94 -30.49 3.96
C ASN A 129 -16.80 -31.51 3.20
N GLN A 130 -16.71 -31.55 1.86
CA GLN A 130 -17.39 -32.56 1.07
C GLN A 130 -16.90 -33.98 1.39
N HIS A 131 -15.59 -34.17 1.59
CA HIS A 131 -15.05 -35.47 2.01
C HIS A 131 -15.58 -35.90 3.38
N LEU A 132 -15.62 -34.98 4.35
CA LEU A 132 -16.16 -35.26 5.68
C LEU A 132 -17.66 -35.59 5.63
N VAL A 133 -18.45 -34.87 4.82
CA VAL A 133 -19.88 -35.16 4.64
C VAL A 133 -20.07 -36.56 4.05
N ARG A 134 -19.30 -36.94 3.02
CA ARG A 134 -19.38 -38.30 2.45
C ARG A 134 -18.97 -39.37 3.47
N ALA A 135 -17.90 -39.14 4.23
CA ALA A 135 -17.46 -40.09 5.26
C ALA A 135 -18.50 -40.26 6.38
N VAL A 136 -19.19 -39.18 6.77
CA VAL A 136 -20.30 -39.25 7.72
C VAL A 136 -21.47 -40.05 7.14
N GLN A 137 -21.88 -39.78 5.90
CA GLN A 137 -22.95 -40.52 5.22
C GLN A 137 -22.64 -42.01 5.08
N GLU A 138 -21.42 -42.37 4.67
CA GLU A 138 -20.98 -43.76 4.58
C GLU A 138 -21.02 -44.46 5.94
N ARG A 139 -20.59 -43.76 7.00
CA ARG A 139 -20.64 -44.29 8.36
C ARG A 139 -22.07 -44.46 8.87
N GLU A 140 -22.95 -43.50 8.60
CA GLU A 140 -24.37 -43.59 8.95
C GLU A 140 -25.02 -44.80 8.29
N ALA A 141 -24.81 -44.97 6.97
CA ALA A 141 -25.30 -46.14 6.24
C ALA A 141 -24.77 -47.46 6.83
N TRP A 142 -23.50 -47.51 7.22
CA TRP A 142 -22.92 -48.71 7.83
C TRP A 142 -23.46 -48.99 9.24
N ILE A 143 -23.79 -47.95 10.01
CA ILE A 143 -24.44 -48.09 11.32
C ILE A 143 -25.86 -48.63 11.16
N GLU A 144 -26.61 -48.13 10.18
CA GLU A 144 -27.95 -48.63 9.85
C GLU A 144 -27.89 -50.11 9.43
N GLU A 145 -27.00 -50.47 8.52
CA GLU A 145 -26.83 -51.87 8.10
C GLU A 145 -26.44 -52.79 9.27
N CYS A 146 -25.55 -52.34 10.17
CA CYS A 146 -25.21 -53.08 11.38
C CYS A 146 -26.42 -53.24 12.31
N ARG A 147 -27.25 -52.21 12.44
CA ARG A 147 -28.48 -52.25 13.23
C ARG A 147 -29.45 -53.28 12.67
N ASP A 148 -29.76 -53.21 11.37
CA ASP A 148 -30.67 -54.14 10.70
C ASP A 148 -30.22 -55.60 10.84
N ARG A 149 -28.91 -55.85 10.72
CA ARG A 149 -28.33 -57.18 10.91
C ARG A 149 -28.42 -57.66 12.35
N ASN A 150 -28.21 -56.77 13.33
CA ASN A 150 -28.34 -57.10 14.74
C ASN A 150 -29.80 -57.39 15.11
N ASP A 151 -30.74 -56.61 14.59
CA ASP A 151 -32.18 -56.82 14.79
C ASP A 151 -32.62 -58.15 14.16
N SER A 152 -32.19 -58.43 12.92
CA SER A 152 -32.45 -59.72 12.26
C SER A 152 -31.87 -60.91 13.04
N LEU A 153 -30.69 -60.75 13.63
CA LEU A 153 -30.06 -61.77 14.47
C LEU A 153 -30.84 -61.98 15.78
N PHE A 154 -31.31 -60.89 16.39
CA PHE A 154 -32.15 -60.95 17.59
C PHE A 154 -33.46 -61.69 17.31
N GLU A 155 -34.17 -61.33 16.24
CA GLU A 155 -35.40 -62.00 15.82
C GLU A 155 -35.19 -63.49 15.56
N ALA A 156 -34.15 -63.85 14.80
CA ALA A 156 -33.84 -65.26 14.51
C ALA A 156 -33.51 -66.06 15.78
N ASN A 157 -32.83 -65.47 16.76
CA ASN A 157 -32.54 -66.12 18.04
C ASN A 157 -33.79 -66.26 18.91
N ALA A 158 -34.67 -65.25 18.94
CA ALA A 158 -35.94 -65.33 19.64
C ALA A 158 -36.82 -66.46 19.08
N ASP A 159 -36.95 -66.54 17.75
CA ASP A 159 -37.66 -67.61 17.05
C ASP A 159 -37.08 -69.00 17.35
N LEU A 160 -35.75 -69.12 17.40
CA LEU A 160 -35.07 -70.37 17.72
C LEU A 160 -35.35 -70.82 19.16
N LEU A 161 -35.29 -69.90 20.13
CA LEU A 161 -35.58 -70.19 21.53
C LEU A 161 -37.04 -70.63 21.72
N GLU A 162 -37.98 -70.01 21.02
CA GLU A 162 -39.40 -70.38 21.09
C GLU A 162 -39.64 -71.80 20.54
N ARG A 163 -39.05 -72.13 19.38
CA ARG A 163 -39.09 -73.50 18.84
C ARG A 163 -38.44 -74.52 19.76
N TYR A 164 -37.33 -74.16 20.40
CA TYR A 164 -36.64 -75.03 21.34
C TYR A 164 -37.48 -75.29 22.58
N ARG A 165 -38.14 -74.26 23.13
CA ARG A 165 -39.08 -74.38 24.25
C ARG A 165 -40.21 -75.36 23.93
N ASP A 166 -40.84 -75.22 22.76
CA ASP A 166 -41.94 -76.11 22.35
C ASP A 166 -41.50 -77.58 22.27
N VAL A 167 -40.33 -77.85 21.68
CA VAL A 167 -39.78 -79.20 21.57
C VAL A 167 -39.36 -79.76 22.93
N ALA A 168 -38.72 -78.95 23.77
CA ALA A 168 -38.25 -79.37 25.09
C ALA A 168 -39.42 -79.68 26.03
N VAL A 169 -40.43 -78.81 26.10
CA VAL A 169 -41.65 -79.02 26.91
C VAL A 169 -42.43 -80.26 26.44
N SER A 170 -42.44 -80.55 25.13
CA SER A 170 -43.13 -81.73 24.58
C SER A 170 -42.41 -83.05 24.89
N ARG A 171 -41.10 -83.02 25.19
CA ARG A 171 -40.30 -84.22 25.49
C ARG A 171 -40.20 -84.51 26.99
N GLU A 172 -40.43 -83.52 27.84
CA GLU A 172 -40.33 -83.66 29.29
C GLU A 172 -41.61 -84.17 29.95
N GLU A 173 -41.41 -84.87 31.06
CA GLU A 173 -42.31 -85.86 31.64
C GLU A 173 -43.76 -85.40 31.89
N PRO A 174 -44.77 -86.21 31.51
CA PRO A 174 -46.18 -85.81 31.60
C PRO A 174 -46.77 -85.82 33.03
N PHE A 175 -46.09 -86.40 34.02
CA PHE A 175 -46.73 -86.70 35.31
C PHE A 175 -46.34 -85.76 36.46
N THR A 176 -45.14 -85.18 36.48
CA THR A 176 -44.66 -84.35 37.61
C THR A 176 -44.57 -82.86 37.27
N GLY A 177 -44.44 -82.50 35.99
CA GLY A 177 -44.33 -81.10 35.53
C GLY A 177 -43.03 -80.38 35.93
N ILE A 178 -42.12 -81.05 36.63
CA ILE A 178 -40.87 -80.45 37.15
C ILE A 178 -39.95 -80.02 36.00
N GLY A 179 -39.84 -80.83 34.94
CA GLY A 179 -39.06 -80.50 33.75
C GLY A 179 -39.54 -79.21 33.09
N ARG A 180 -40.86 -79.09 32.86
CA ARG A 180 -41.47 -77.90 32.23
C ARG A 180 -41.06 -76.60 32.90
N VAL A 181 -41.02 -76.57 34.24
CA VAL A 181 -40.60 -75.37 34.99
C VAL A 181 -39.12 -75.07 34.77
N LYS A 182 -38.27 -76.10 34.69
CA LYS A 182 -36.84 -75.92 34.42
C LYS A 182 -36.61 -75.35 33.02
N VAL A 183 -37.26 -75.89 32.00
CA VAL A 183 -37.21 -75.37 30.62
C VAL A 183 -37.72 -73.94 30.54
N GLU A 184 -38.80 -73.62 31.26
CA GLU A 184 -39.35 -72.26 31.30
C GLU A 184 -38.38 -71.26 31.95
N ASN A 185 -37.72 -71.63 33.06
CA ASN A 185 -36.73 -70.78 33.70
C ASN A 185 -35.51 -70.56 32.80
N GLU A 186 -34.98 -71.62 32.17
CA GLU A 186 -33.86 -71.49 31.24
C GLU A 186 -34.24 -70.64 30.02
N TYR A 187 -35.44 -70.82 29.47
CA TYR A 187 -35.97 -69.99 28.39
C TYR A 187 -36.05 -68.50 28.79
N GLN A 188 -36.59 -68.20 29.97
CA GLN A 188 -36.67 -66.82 30.48
C GLN A 188 -35.28 -66.22 30.67
N ASP A 189 -34.33 -66.96 31.24
CA ASP A 189 -32.95 -66.51 31.40
C ASP A 189 -32.29 -66.16 30.06
N TYR A 190 -32.51 -66.97 29.02
CA TYR A 190 -31.98 -66.67 27.68
C TYR A 190 -32.72 -65.51 27.01
N ARG A 191 -34.04 -65.39 27.22
CA ARG A 191 -34.81 -64.26 26.68
C ARG A 191 -34.34 -62.94 27.26
N PHE A 192 -34.15 -62.85 28.57
CA PHE A 192 -33.63 -61.63 29.20
C PHE A 192 -32.21 -61.29 28.72
N LYS A 193 -31.33 -62.29 28.52
CA LYS A 193 -30.00 -62.05 27.95
C LYS A 193 -30.05 -61.53 26.52
N LEU A 194 -31.01 -61.98 25.71
CA LEU A 194 -31.21 -61.43 24.37
C LEU A 194 -31.69 -59.97 24.46
N GLU A 195 -32.69 -59.69 25.29
CA GLU A 195 -33.23 -58.33 25.50
C GLU A 195 -32.13 -57.36 25.93
N ASP A 196 -31.22 -57.77 26.82
CA ASP A 196 -30.07 -56.98 27.25
C ASP A 196 -29.04 -56.71 26.14
N LEU A 197 -28.95 -57.59 25.13
CA LEU A 197 -28.04 -57.44 23.99
C LEU A 197 -28.64 -56.61 22.85
N GLN A 198 -29.94 -56.29 22.91
CA GLN A 198 -30.58 -55.47 21.89
C GLN A 198 -30.02 -54.04 21.94
N VAL A 199 -29.57 -53.55 20.78
CA VAL A 199 -28.94 -52.22 20.70
C VAL A 199 -30.00 -51.14 20.93
N MET A 200 -29.85 -50.37 22.00
CA MET A 200 -30.71 -49.20 22.23
C MET A 200 -30.52 -48.14 21.15
N GLU A 201 -31.61 -47.51 20.75
CA GLU A 201 -31.58 -46.44 19.76
C GLU A 201 -30.77 -45.24 20.29
N PHE A 202 -29.77 -44.82 19.51
CA PHE A 202 -28.95 -43.67 19.86
C PHE A 202 -29.76 -42.38 19.71
N GLN A 203 -30.02 -41.69 20.82
CA GLN A 203 -30.58 -40.34 20.80
C GLN A 203 -29.45 -39.32 20.64
N SER A 204 -29.37 -38.64 19.50
CA SER A 204 -28.40 -37.56 19.32
C SER A 204 -28.78 -36.37 20.21
N SER A 205 -28.01 -36.12 21.27
CA SER A 205 -28.18 -34.95 22.15
C SER A 205 -27.69 -33.63 21.53
N VAL A 206 -27.19 -33.68 20.29
CA VAL A 206 -26.72 -32.51 19.55
C VAL A 206 -27.89 -31.91 18.79
N ASN A 207 -28.32 -30.71 19.18
CA ASN A 207 -29.26 -29.87 18.42
C ASN A 207 -28.63 -29.54 17.05
N ALA A 208 -28.86 -30.39 16.04
CA ALA A 208 -28.39 -30.20 14.67
C ALA A 208 -28.83 -28.84 14.08
N GLU A 209 -29.97 -28.31 14.53
CA GLU A 209 -30.47 -26.98 14.16
C GLU A 209 -29.52 -25.81 14.50
N ARG A 210 -28.67 -25.90 15.54
CA ARG A 210 -27.75 -24.79 15.88
C ARG A 210 -26.49 -24.72 15.00
N HIS A 211 -26.21 -25.78 14.23
CA HIS A 211 -25.00 -25.87 13.41
C HIS A 211 -25.27 -25.90 11.91
N ARG A 212 -26.54 -25.79 11.46
CA ARG A 212 -26.80 -25.24 10.12
C ARG A 212 -26.25 -23.81 10.13
N ARG A 213 -25.04 -23.64 9.59
CA ARG A 213 -24.51 -22.33 9.23
C ARG A 213 -25.64 -21.61 8.51
N ALA A 214 -26.00 -20.43 9.02
CA ALA A 214 -26.83 -19.50 8.29
C ALA A 214 -26.34 -19.45 6.84
N ASP A 215 -27.26 -19.57 5.90
CA ASP A 215 -26.97 -19.45 4.47
C ASP A 215 -25.99 -18.28 4.24
N PRO A 216 -25.03 -18.42 3.31
CA PRO A 216 -24.13 -17.33 2.98
C PRO A 216 -24.96 -16.06 2.76
N PRO A 217 -24.59 -14.92 3.35
CA PRO A 217 -25.37 -13.70 3.22
C PRO A 217 -25.65 -13.44 1.74
N ALA A 218 -26.91 -13.16 1.39
CA ALA A 218 -27.41 -13.02 0.01
C ALA A 218 -26.56 -12.11 -0.90
N GLN A 219 -25.71 -11.28 -0.30
CA GLN A 219 -24.73 -10.42 -0.97
C GLN A 219 -23.62 -11.20 -1.71
N ILE A 220 -23.29 -12.44 -1.31
CA ILE A 220 -22.30 -13.28 -2.02
C ILE A 220 -22.95 -13.95 -3.25
N ALA A 221 -24.18 -14.47 -3.11
CA ALA A 221 -24.94 -15.07 -4.21
C ALA A 221 -25.32 -14.06 -5.31
N ALA A 222 -25.60 -12.81 -4.94
CA ALA A 222 -25.91 -11.75 -5.90
C ALA A 222 -24.69 -11.32 -6.75
N ARG A 223 -23.48 -11.47 -6.22
CA ARG A 223 -22.24 -11.07 -6.93
C ARG A 223 -21.85 -12.08 -8.01
N GLU A 224 -22.05 -13.38 -7.74
CA GLU A 224 -21.84 -14.45 -8.73
C GLU A 224 -22.88 -14.42 -9.87
N ALA A 225 -24.11 -13.97 -9.59
CA ALA A 225 -25.14 -13.80 -10.62
C ALA A 225 -24.92 -12.55 -11.51
N GLY A 226 -24.36 -11.47 -10.94
CA GLY A 226 -24.10 -10.22 -11.66
C GLY A 226 -22.89 -10.28 -12.62
N GLU A 227 -21.88 -11.11 -12.31
CA GLU A 227 -20.65 -11.19 -13.11
C GLU A 227 -20.81 -12.02 -14.40
N SER A 228 -21.91 -12.80 -14.53
CA SER A 228 -22.24 -13.51 -15.78
C SER A 228 -23.05 -12.69 -16.80
N ALA A 229 -23.58 -11.53 -16.39
CA ALA A 229 -24.44 -10.71 -17.24
C ALA A 229 -23.65 -9.65 -18.06
N ASP A 230 -22.42 -9.33 -17.68
CA ASP A 230 -21.63 -8.24 -18.29
C ASP A 230 -20.53 -8.74 -19.25
N SER A 231 -20.60 -10.02 -19.66
CA SER A 231 -19.63 -10.69 -20.55
C SER A 231 -20.23 -11.15 -21.89
N ARG A 232 -21.27 -10.48 -22.40
CA ARG A 232 -21.80 -10.68 -23.76
C ARG A 232 -21.85 -9.39 -24.57
#